data_AF-E4SK55-F1
#
_entry.id   AF-E4SK55-F1
#
_cell.length_a   1.000
_cell.length_b   1.000
_cell.length_c   1.000
_cell.angle_alpha   90.00
_cell.angle_beta   90.00
_cell.angle_gamma   90.00
#
_symmetry.space_group_name_H-M   'P 1'
#
loop_
_entity.id
_entity.type
_entity.pdbx_description
1 polymer ?
#
loop_
_entity_poly.entity_id
_entity_poly.type
_entity_poly.pdbx_seq_one_letter_code
_entity_poly.pdbx_strand_id
1 'polypeptide(L)'
;MNSQSKNFKSKNFRSYTLPNQPQFKKPHSSRLAFNFSFLTDSTQYNLKKNNKNVDKKIRLKLLEKIFILSQEDKVLVLGYPKAQGLESIPEDQVSLRINQEFKDSGRYNECEDDYWVFRLSTKGRVIGKISNNIFYILAVDPKFDLYKH
;
A
#
# COMPACT_ATOMS: atom_id res chain seq x y z
N MET A 1 -54.23 -4.84 60.32
CA MET A 1 -52.92 -4.17 60.18
C MET A 1 -52.83 -3.67 58.74
N ASN A 2 -53.00 -2.37 58.53
CA ASN A 2 -53.04 -1.72 57.22
C ASN A 2 -51.62 -1.58 56.65
N SER A 3 -51.38 -2.10 55.44
CA SER A 3 -50.15 -1.82 54.69
C SER A 3 -50.24 -0.45 54.04
N GLN A 4 -49.43 0.50 54.53
CA GLN A 4 -49.20 1.76 53.82
C GLN A 4 -48.19 1.50 52.71
N SER A 5 -48.61 1.68 51.46
CA SER A 5 -47.71 1.72 50.31
C SER A 5 -46.87 3.00 50.39
N LYS A 6 -45.55 2.85 50.49
CA LYS A 6 -44.61 3.98 50.35
C LYS A 6 -44.47 4.29 48.87
N ASN A 7 -45.11 5.38 48.43
CA ASN A 7 -44.86 6.00 47.13
C ASN A 7 -43.42 6.51 47.06
N PHE A 8 -42.54 5.76 46.40
CA PHE A 8 -41.24 6.27 45.98
C PHE A 8 -41.43 7.19 44.78
N LYS A 9 -41.30 8.50 45.00
CA LYS A 9 -41.24 9.50 43.93
C LYS A 9 -40.06 9.15 43.01
N SER A 10 -40.34 8.91 41.73
CA SER A 10 -39.31 8.77 40.71
C SER A 10 -38.52 10.09 40.64
N LYS A 11 -37.21 10.01 40.89
CA LYS A 11 -36.30 11.10 40.63
C LYS A 11 -36.20 11.23 39.11
N ASN A 12 -36.48 12.43 38.60
CA ASN A 12 -36.34 12.79 37.19
C ASN A 12 -34.92 12.46 36.69
N PHE A 13 -34.76 11.35 35.98
CA PHE A 13 -33.56 11.10 35.19
C PHE A 13 -33.59 12.09 34.02
N ARG A 14 -32.76 13.14 34.11
CA ARG A 14 -32.46 14.01 32.97
C ARG A 14 -31.88 13.12 31.87
N SER A 15 -32.55 13.06 30.72
CA SER A 15 -32.00 12.45 29.53
C SER A 15 -30.74 13.24 29.14
N TYR A 16 -29.58 12.58 29.23
CA TYR A 16 -28.37 13.12 28.63
C TYR A 16 -28.56 13.06 27.12
N THR A 17 -28.67 14.23 26.49
CA THR A 17 -28.50 14.34 25.05
C THR A 17 -27.02 14.12 24.77
N LEU A 18 -26.68 13.05 24.05
CA LEU A 18 -25.33 12.87 23.55
C LEU A 18 -24.99 14.12 22.71
N PRO A 19 -23.85 14.80 22.94
CA PRO A 19 -23.42 15.86 22.06
C PRO A 19 -23.36 15.30 20.64
N ASN A 20 -23.83 16.08 19.66
CA ASN A 20 -23.74 15.75 18.23
C ASN A 20 -22.40 15.09 17.98
N GLN A 21 -22.40 13.84 17.51
CA GLN A 21 -21.16 13.11 17.25
C GLN A 21 -20.25 14.03 16.43
N PRO A 22 -18.99 14.25 16.87
CA PRO A 22 -18.08 15.04 16.06
C PRO A 22 -18.05 14.37 14.69
N GLN A 23 -18.44 15.12 13.66
CA GLN A 23 -18.36 14.64 12.29
C GLN A 23 -16.88 14.40 12.04
N PHE A 24 -16.43 13.16 12.17
CA PHE A 24 -15.10 12.77 11.75
C PHE A 24 -15.03 13.15 10.27
N LYS A 25 -14.30 14.22 9.95
CA LYS A 25 -13.92 14.48 8.56
C LYS A 25 -13.27 13.18 8.11
N LYS A 26 -13.84 12.52 7.09
CA LYS A 26 -13.18 11.38 6.47
C LYS A 26 -11.74 11.83 6.19
N PRO A 27 -10.71 11.13 6.68
CA PRO A 27 -9.35 11.50 6.35
C PRO A 27 -9.25 11.60 4.83
N HIS A 28 -8.59 12.65 4.33
CA HIS A 28 -8.27 12.74 2.90
C HIS A 28 -7.69 11.39 2.49
N SER A 29 -8.34 10.69 1.55
CA SER A 29 -7.95 9.33 1.22
C SER A 29 -6.50 9.34 0.72
N SER A 30 -5.60 8.74 1.48
CA SER A 30 -4.17 8.62 1.18
C SER A 30 -3.94 7.46 0.23
N ARG A 31 -4.60 7.50 -0.94
CA ARG A 31 -4.52 6.42 -1.93
C ARG A 31 -3.17 6.43 -2.64
N LEU A 32 -2.69 5.24 -2.99
CA LEU A 32 -1.43 5.11 -3.71
C LEU A 32 -1.54 5.60 -5.15
N ALA A 33 -0.61 6.45 -5.54
CA ALA A 33 -0.29 6.75 -6.94
C ALA A 33 0.94 5.94 -7.35
N PHE A 34 1.01 5.54 -8.63
CA PHE A 34 2.11 4.71 -9.14
C PHE A 34 2.91 5.47 -10.17
N ASN A 35 4.22 5.57 -9.96
CA ASN A 35 5.17 6.24 -10.83
C ASN A 35 6.09 5.23 -11.51
N PHE A 36 6.30 5.38 -12.82
CA PHE A 36 7.09 4.47 -13.64
C PHE A 36 8.39 5.10 -14.20
N SER A 37 8.73 6.33 -13.81
CA SER A 37 9.81 7.10 -14.41
C SER A 37 11.20 6.49 -14.17
N PHE A 38 11.35 5.66 -13.13
CA PHE A 38 12.66 5.21 -12.64
C PHE A 38 12.86 3.70 -12.66
N LEU A 39 12.22 3.03 -13.62
CA LEU A 39 12.47 1.61 -13.88
C LEU A 39 13.98 1.36 -14.08
N THR A 40 14.45 0.25 -13.54
CA THR A 40 15.83 -0.20 -13.71
C THR A 40 16.22 -0.36 -15.18
N ASP A 41 17.49 -0.09 -15.48
CA ASP A 41 18.05 -0.30 -16.82
C ASP A 41 18.21 -1.78 -17.17
N SER A 42 18.23 -2.66 -16.15
CA SER A 42 18.33 -4.10 -16.31
C SER A 42 17.14 -4.64 -17.12
N THR A 43 17.40 -5.00 -18.39
CA THR A 43 16.38 -5.46 -19.35
C THR A 43 15.50 -6.57 -18.81
N GLN A 44 16.04 -7.49 -18.01
CA GLN A 44 15.28 -8.62 -17.48
C GLN A 44 14.16 -8.23 -16.51
N TYR A 45 14.22 -7.03 -15.90
CA TYR A 45 13.28 -6.57 -14.88
C TYR A 45 12.46 -5.33 -15.28
N ASN A 46 12.66 -4.80 -16.48
CA ASN A 46 11.98 -3.57 -16.91
C ASN A 46 10.80 -3.85 -17.86
N LEU A 47 10.09 -2.79 -18.23
CA LEU A 47 8.90 -2.86 -19.09
C LEU A 47 9.18 -2.67 -20.59
N LYS A 48 10.46 -2.65 -21.00
CA LYS A 48 10.84 -2.41 -22.42
C LYS A 48 10.23 -3.48 -23.32
N LYS A 49 9.87 -3.11 -24.56
CA LYS A 49 9.17 -3.97 -25.52
C LYS A 49 9.96 -5.26 -25.86
N ASN A 50 11.29 -5.19 -25.79
CA ASN A 50 12.18 -6.31 -26.05
C ASN A 50 12.40 -7.24 -24.84
N ASN A 51 11.86 -6.93 -23.65
CA ASN A 51 11.96 -7.81 -22.50
C ASN A 51 11.01 -9.01 -22.64
N LYS A 52 11.58 -10.20 -22.87
CA LYS A 52 10.82 -11.46 -23.00
C LYS A 52 10.35 -12.01 -21.66
N ASN A 53 10.93 -11.60 -20.53
CA ASN A 53 10.53 -12.08 -19.20
C ASN A 53 9.22 -11.44 -18.73
N VAL A 54 8.87 -10.25 -19.23
CA VAL A 54 7.64 -9.53 -18.88
C VAL A 54 6.65 -9.58 -20.03
N ASP A 55 5.98 -10.74 -20.12
CA ASP A 55 5.01 -11.06 -21.16
C ASP A 55 3.67 -10.31 -20.99
N LYS A 56 2.74 -10.52 -21.93
CA LYS A 56 1.40 -9.90 -21.90
C LYS A 56 0.62 -10.25 -20.62
N LYS A 57 0.78 -11.46 -20.08
CA LYS A 57 0.04 -11.92 -18.89
C LYS A 57 0.55 -11.21 -17.63
N ILE A 58 1.87 -11.04 -17.51
CA ILE A 58 2.50 -10.30 -16.41
C ILE A 58 2.10 -8.83 -16.48
N ARG A 59 2.14 -8.21 -17.67
CA ARG A 59 1.71 -6.81 -17.87
C ARG A 59 0.25 -6.59 -17.49
N LEU A 60 -0.64 -7.51 -17.88
CA LEU A 60 -2.04 -7.44 -17.49
C LEU A 60 -2.20 -7.54 -15.97
N LYS A 61 -1.53 -8.51 -15.33
CA LYS A 61 -1.58 -8.68 -13.87
C LYS A 61 -1.00 -7.48 -13.12
N LEU A 62 0.04 -6.85 -13.65
CA LEU A 62 0.59 -5.61 -13.13
C LEU A 62 -0.47 -4.49 -13.12
N LEU A 63 -1.15 -4.26 -14.25
CA LEU A 63 -2.19 -3.24 -14.36
C LEU A 63 -3.37 -3.53 -13.45
N GLU A 64 -3.83 -4.79 -13.40
CA GLU A 64 -4.90 -5.21 -12.48
C GLU A 64 -4.52 -4.93 -11.01
N LYS A 65 -3.28 -5.26 -10.61
CA LYS A 65 -2.83 -5.02 -9.24
C LYS A 65 -2.69 -3.55 -8.91
N ILE A 66 -2.13 -2.75 -9.82
CA ILE A 66 -2.06 -1.29 -9.66
C ILE A 66 -3.45 -0.70 -9.52
N PHE A 67 -4.39 -1.11 -10.38
CA PHE A 67 -5.78 -0.67 -10.28
C PHE A 67 -6.36 -0.97 -8.91
N ILE A 68 -6.29 -2.22 -8.45
CA ILE A 68 -6.82 -2.62 -7.13
C ILE A 68 -6.19 -1.78 -6.00
N LEU A 69 -4.85 -1.72 -5.95
CA LEU A 69 -4.13 -1.04 -4.87
C LEU A 69 -4.35 0.49 -4.87
N SER A 70 -4.61 1.10 -6.04
CA SER A 70 -4.89 2.54 -6.15
C SER A 70 -6.29 2.94 -5.67
N GLN A 71 -7.21 1.99 -5.52
CA GLN A 71 -8.60 2.29 -5.13
C GLN A 71 -8.78 2.38 -3.62
N GLU A 72 -7.79 1.94 -2.87
CA GLU A 72 -7.85 1.79 -1.42
C GLU A 72 -6.93 2.76 -0.70
N ASP A 73 -7.20 2.99 0.58
CA ASP A 73 -6.34 3.81 1.42
C ASP A 73 -4.99 3.10 1.69
N LYS A 74 -3.87 3.83 1.60
CA LYS A 74 -2.52 3.29 1.87
C LYS A 74 -2.48 2.53 3.20
N VAL A 75 -3.13 3.01 4.25
CA VAL A 75 -3.12 2.36 5.56
C VAL A 75 -3.75 0.95 5.49
N LEU A 76 -4.85 0.79 4.75
CA LEU A 76 -5.49 -0.52 4.56
C LEU A 76 -4.61 -1.44 3.71
N VAL A 77 -4.05 -0.91 2.63
CA VAL A 77 -3.14 -1.64 1.73
C VAL A 77 -1.92 -2.19 2.48
N LEU A 78 -1.36 -1.42 3.41
CA LEU A 78 -0.26 -1.83 4.28
C LEU A 78 -0.66 -2.88 5.32
N GLY A 79 -1.93 -2.89 5.74
CA GLY A 79 -2.47 -3.85 6.71
C GLY A 79 -2.85 -5.20 6.11
N TYR A 80 -2.89 -5.32 4.78
CA TYR A 80 -3.28 -6.57 4.13
C TYR A 80 -2.22 -7.67 4.19
N PRO A 81 -2.64 -8.95 4.08
CA PRO A 81 -1.70 -10.04 3.84
C PRO A 81 -0.85 -9.78 2.59
N LYS A 82 0.40 -10.24 2.60
CA LYS A 82 1.40 -10.04 1.52
C LYS A 82 0.91 -10.41 0.11
N ALA A 83 -0.01 -11.36 0.00
CA ALA A 83 -0.60 -11.76 -1.29
C ALA A 83 -1.55 -10.71 -1.89
N GLN A 84 -2.10 -9.85 -1.04
CA GLN A 84 -3.13 -8.87 -1.39
C GLN A 84 -2.57 -7.44 -1.36
N GLY A 85 -1.82 -7.08 -0.32
CA GLY A 85 -1.24 -5.76 -0.12
C GLY A 85 0.24 -5.64 -0.48
N LEU A 86 0.96 -4.89 0.36
CA LEU A 86 2.39 -4.66 0.24
C LEU A 86 3.18 -5.43 1.31
N GLU A 87 4.42 -5.80 0.98
CA GLU A 87 5.40 -6.28 1.94
C GLU A 87 6.65 -5.39 1.93
N SER A 88 7.15 -5.04 3.12
CA SER A 88 8.44 -4.34 3.27
C SER A 88 9.58 -5.35 3.25
N ILE A 89 10.65 -5.03 2.53
CA ILE A 89 11.87 -5.82 2.40
C ILE A 89 13.06 -4.90 2.67
N PRO A 90 13.93 -5.23 3.63
CA PRO A 90 15.13 -4.44 3.91
C PRO A 90 16.00 -4.21 2.67
N GLU A 91 16.57 -3.02 2.56
CA GLU A 91 17.33 -2.60 1.37
C GLU A 91 18.47 -3.55 1.02
N ASP A 92 19.18 -4.07 2.04
CA ASP A 92 20.31 -4.98 1.91
C ASP A 92 19.94 -6.39 1.40
N GLN A 93 18.65 -6.74 1.43
CA GLN A 93 18.17 -8.03 0.94
C GLN A 93 17.81 -8.02 -0.55
N VAL A 94 17.73 -6.83 -1.17
CA VAL A 94 17.30 -6.67 -2.56
C VAL A 94 18.49 -6.36 -3.47
N SER A 95 18.79 -7.29 -4.38
CA SER A 95 19.84 -7.16 -5.38
C SER A 95 19.35 -6.42 -6.63
N LEU A 96 18.95 -5.15 -6.48
CA LEU A 96 18.44 -4.32 -7.57
C LEU A 96 19.40 -3.19 -7.92
N ARG A 97 19.80 -3.11 -9.20
CA ARG A 97 20.47 -1.93 -9.73
C ARG A 97 19.47 -0.80 -9.95
N ILE A 98 19.56 0.23 -9.11
CA ILE A 98 18.70 1.42 -9.17
C ILE A 98 19.08 2.30 -10.37
N ASN A 99 18.07 2.89 -11.02
CA ASN A 99 18.25 3.87 -12.07
C ASN A 99 18.94 5.12 -11.48
N GLN A 100 20.04 5.56 -12.10
CA GLN A 100 20.84 6.66 -11.56
C GLN A 100 20.07 7.99 -11.55
N GLU A 101 19.18 8.22 -12.52
CA GLU A 101 18.31 9.41 -12.56
C GLU A 101 17.43 9.52 -11.31
N PHE A 102 17.03 8.38 -10.73
CA PHE A 102 16.23 8.38 -9.51
C PHE A 102 17.00 8.97 -8.32
N LYS A 103 18.29 8.61 -8.22
CA LYS A 103 19.21 9.12 -7.20
C LYS A 103 19.56 10.58 -7.47
N ASP A 104 19.93 10.90 -8.71
CA ASP A 104 20.35 12.24 -9.11
C ASP A 104 19.23 13.27 -8.94
N SER A 105 17.98 12.84 -9.11
CA SER A 105 16.82 13.71 -8.89
C SER A 105 16.48 13.99 -7.42
N GLY A 106 17.19 13.37 -6.46
CA GLY A 106 16.94 13.48 -5.02
C GLY A 106 15.78 12.62 -4.49
N ARG A 107 14.88 12.15 -5.36
CA ARG A 107 13.68 11.37 -4.97
C ARG A 107 13.99 10.07 -4.24
N TYR A 108 15.13 9.44 -4.53
CA TYR A 108 15.57 8.25 -3.80
C TYR A 108 15.70 8.51 -2.30
N ASN A 109 16.22 9.68 -1.92
CA ASN A 109 16.46 10.06 -0.53
C ASN A 109 15.18 10.53 0.19
N GLU A 110 14.12 10.85 -0.56
CA GLU A 110 12.79 11.21 -0.04
C GLU A 110 11.91 9.98 0.21
N CYS A 111 12.37 8.80 -0.21
CA CYS A 111 11.66 7.56 0.00
C CYS A 111 11.96 6.98 1.38
N GLU A 112 11.06 6.11 1.83
CA GLU A 112 11.31 5.21 2.96
C GLU A 112 12.54 4.32 2.67
N ASP A 113 13.25 3.92 3.74
CA ASP A 113 14.54 3.20 3.63
C ASP A 113 14.39 1.84 2.92
N ASP A 114 13.36 1.08 3.27
CA ASP A 114 13.12 -0.26 2.74
C ASP A 114 12.52 -0.25 1.32
N TYR A 115 12.63 -1.40 0.65
CA TYR A 115 11.84 -1.65 -0.55
C TYR A 115 10.43 -2.14 -0.20
N TRP A 116 9.48 -1.74 -1.01
CA TRP A 116 8.10 -2.20 -0.94
C TRP A 116 7.78 -3.09 -2.13
N VAL A 117 7.08 -4.18 -1.87
CA VAL A 117 6.80 -5.22 -2.86
C VAL A 117 5.31 -5.56 -2.89
N PHE A 118 4.75 -5.70 -4.09
CA PHE A 118 3.46 -6.38 -4.28
C PHE A 118 3.55 -7.53 -5.26
N ARG A 119 2.74 -8.56 -5.02
CA ARG A 119 2.78 -9.80 -5.79
C ARG A 119 1.85 -9.76 -6.99
N LEU A 120 2.32 -10.30 -8.10
CA LEU A 120 1.53 -10.56 -9.31
C LEU A 120 1.01 -12.00 -9.29
N SER A 121 0.39 -12.40 -8.17
CA SER A 121 0.06 -13.80 -7.86
C SER A 121 1.32 -14.67 -7.93
N THR A 122 1.29 -15.81 -8.63
CA THR A 122 2.44 -16.70 -8.83
C THR A 122 3.32 -16.31 -10.01
N LYS A 123 3.04 -15.18 -10.68
CA LYS A 123 3.73 -14.80 -11.94
C LYS A 123 4.93 -13.88 -11.75
N GLY A 124 5.12 -13.38 -10.54
CA GLY A 124 6.18 -12.46 -10.23
C GLY A 124 5.79 -11.52 -9.11
N ARG A 125 6.62 -10.51 -8.94
CA ARG A 125 6.43 -9.43 -7.97
C ARG A 125 6.96 -8.13 -8.53
N VAL A 126 6.53 -7.02 -7.96
CA VAL A 126 6.96 -5.68 -8.33
C VAL A 126 7.68 -5.10 -7.16
N ILE A 127 8.88 -4.57 -7.40
CA ILE A 127 9.71 -3.93 -6.38
C ILE A 127 9.69 -2.43 -6.62
N GLY A 128 9.49 -1.68 -5.55
CA GLY A 128 9.48 -0.23 -5.57
C GLY A 128 9.93 0.40 -4.27
N LYS A 129 9.96 1.72 -4.25
CA LYS A 129 10.09 2.51 -3.02
C LYS A 129 8.90 3.46 -2.89
N ILE A 130 8.58 3.84 -1.67
CA ILE A 130 7.45 4.71 -1.38
C ILE A 130 7.96 6.04 -0.83
N SER A 131 7.41 7.14 -1.35
CA SER A 131 7.49 8.46 -0.74
C SER A 131 6.08 9.02 -0.59
N ASN A 132 5.65 9.30 0.63
CA ASN A 132 4.27 9.65 0.96
C ASN A 132 3.28 8.61 0.40
N ASN A 133 2.48 9.00 -0.60
CA ASN A 133 1.48 8.15 -1.25
C ASN A 133 1.91 7.72 -2.66
N ILE A 134 3.16 7.97 -3.05
CA ILE A 134 3.67 7.60 -4.38
C ILE A 134 4.49 6.32 -4.24
N PHE A 135 4.07 5.27 -4.94
CA PHE A 135 4.84 4.05 -5.15
C PHE A 135 5.63 4.19 -6.46
N TYR A 136 6.94 4.31 -6.36
CA TYR A 136 7.84 4.28 -7.51
C TYR A 136 8.11 2.84 -7.90
N ILE A 137 7.63 2.43 -9.08
CA ILE A 137 7.89 1.11 -9.64
C ILE A 137 9.31 1.11 -10.21
N LEU A 138 10.19 0.30 -9.61
CA LEU A 138 11.60 0.23 -9.98
C LEU A 138 11.92 -1.04 -10.76
N ALA A 139 11.24 -2.15 -10.46
CA ALA A 139 11.46 -3.42 -11.15
C ALA A 139 10.21 -4.30 -11.16
N VAL A 140 10.07 -5.12 -12.20
CA VAL A 140 9.17 -6.27 -12.27
C VAL A 140 10.03 -7.53 -12.26
N ASP A 141 9.88 -8.34 -11.23
CA ASP A 141 10.64 -9.56 -10.99
C ASP A 141 9.76 -10.81 -11.25
N PRO A 142 9.69 -11.29 -12.50
CA PRO A 142 8.93 -12.49 -12.84
C PRO A 142 9.65 -13.79 -12.46
N LYS A 143 10.95 -13.73 -12.15
CA LYS A 143 11.78 -14.91 -11.84
C LYS A 143 11.98 -15.15 -10.35
N PHE A 144 11.55 -14.21 -9.51
CA PHE A 144 11.71 -14.23 -8.06
C PHE A 144 13.18 -14.29 -7.62
N ASP A 145 14.06 -13.61 -8.36
CA ASP A 145 15.51 -13.68 -8.16
C ASP A 145 16.13 -12.38 -7.61
N LEU A 146 15.35 -11.31 -7.44
CA LEU A 146 15.85 -10.04 -6.86
C LEU A 146 16.03 -10.06 -5.33
N TYR A 147 15.35 -10.93 -4.61
CA TYR A 147 15.56 -11.17 -3.18
C TYR A 147 15.08 -12.57 -2.76
N LYS A 148 15.67 -13.12 -1.68
CA LYS A 148 15.31 -14.44 -1.16
C LYS A 148 14.04 -14.36 -0.32
N HIS A 149 13.22 -15.40 -0.41
CA HIS A 149 11.96 -15.45 0.29
C HIS A 149 12.04 -16.18 1.63
#